data_AF-A0A3D5LF94-F1
#
_entry.id   AF-A0A3D5LF94-F1
#
_cell.length_a   1.000
_cell.length_b   1.000
_cell.length_c   1.000
_cell.angle_alpha   90.00
_cell.angle_beta   90.00
_cell.angle_gamma   90.00
#
_symmetry.space_group_name_H-M   'P 1'
#
loop_
_entity.id
_entity.type
_entity.pdbx_description
1 polymer ?
#
loop_
_entity_poly.entity_id
_entity_poly.type
_entity_poly.pdbx_seq_one_letter_code
_entity_poly.pdbx_strand_id
1 'polypeptide(L)'
;MDDLLLIQLPAFQPHYKRWKKYGYKNPKEKENLQKVLWESTGGYCMYCYSRVLVDRKLFGNLEHAIEKSNSKKLTECIPNIGLACSICNQSFKRRAEHVRKLPEDVLTEYETNSRCTLEKRKQCTVPCKALKKVRRCYSQLPGAQIILQPMGVNGWDSGEPLALQFDVLSMCFQPAVSGHSYSEQEIQYIEEHIRRFHLNDPKYRTKSLFEFVKQVIDHHGILSNYEYNNWLVEQFAKMLSDRSQEEALKLCEAIYCSTFLKFGN
;
A
#
# COMPACT_ATOMS: atom_id res chain seq x y z
N MET A 1 -10.98 -23.22 8.09
CA MET A 1 -11.93 -22.09 8.08
C MET A 1 -11.18 -20.78 8.31
N ASP A 2 -10.15 -20.77 9.15
CA ASP A 2 -9.37 -19.57 9.51
C ASP A 2 -8.59 -18.89 8.37
N ASP A 3 -8.02 -19.64 7.40
CA ASP A 3 -7.27 -19.01 6.29
C ASP A 3 -8.14 -18.17 5.33
N LEU A 4 -9.46 -18.41 5.30
CA LEU A 4 -10.38 -17.67 4.41
C LEU A 4 -10.70 -16.25 4.91
N LEU A 5 -10.41 -15.96 6.17
CA LEU A 5 -10.69 -14.67 6.81
C LEU A 5 -9.43 -13.80 6.99
N LEU A 6 -8.32 -14.24 6.39
CA LEU A 6 -7.09 -13.49 6.26
C LEU A 6 -6.96 -12.99 4.83
N ILE A 7 -7.18 -11.69 4.62
CA ILE A 7 -7.08 -11.07 3.30
C ILE A 7 -5.67 -10.50 3.16
N GLN A 8 -4.79 -11.17 2.42
CA GLN A 8 -3.47 -10.62 2.12
C GLN A 8 -3.58 -9.40 1.19
N LEU A 9 -2.89 -8.32 1.55
CA LEU A 9 -2.89 -7.08 0.77
C LEU A 9 -1.95 -7.23 -0.45
N PRO A 10 -2.29 -6.63 -1.60
CA PRO A 10 -1.55 -6.85 -2.82
C PRO A 10 -0.26 -6.01 -2.82
N ALA A 11 0.77 -6.54 -3.46
CA ALA A 11 1.86 -5.70 -3.98
C ALA A 11 1.36 -5.04 -5.27
N PHE A 12 1.13 -3.73 -5.25
CA PHE A 12 0.67 -3.01 -6.44
C PHE A 12 1.76 -2.97 -7.51
N GLN A 13 1.49 -3.52 -8.69
CA GLN A 13 2.49 -3.62 -9.77
C GLN A 13 2.07 -2.81 -11.01
N PRO A 14 2.65 -1.61 -11.22
CA PRO A 14 2.36 -0.80 -12.38
C PRO A 14 2.90 -1.40 -13.68
N HIS A 15 2.04 -1.46 -14.70
CA HIS A 15 2.37 -1.99 -16.03
C HIS A 15 2.65 -0.84 -17.01
N TYR A 16 3.91 -0.45 -17.12
CA TYR A 16 4.34 0.67 -17.97
C TYR A 16 4.39 0.30 -19.46
N LYS A 17 3.92 1.20 -20.32
CA LYS A 17 3.90 1.06 -21.79
C LYS A 17 5.19 1.63 -22.40
N ARG A 18 5.88 0.86 -23.24
CA ARG A 18 7.17 1.24 -23.85
C ARG A 18 7.13 2.52 -24.70
N TRP A 19 5.98 2.82 -25.32
CA TRP A 19 5.80 4.00 -26.18
C TRP A 19 5.35 5.25 -25.42
N LYS A 20 5.17 5.18 -24.10
CA LYS A 20 4.81 6.31 -23.25
C LYS A 20 5.99 6.76 -22.41
N LYS A 21 6.01 8.06 -22.11
CA LYS A 21 6.91 8.65 -21.12
C LYS A 21 6.16 8.97 -19.84
N TYR A 22 6.86 8.78 -18.74
CA TYR A 22 6.41 8.91 -17.36
C TYR A 22 7.41 9.80 -16.61
N GLY A 23 6.90 10.58 -15.67
CA GLY A 23 7.69 11.59 -14.96
C GLY A 23 6.85 12.36 -13.95
N TYR A 24 7.50 13.25 -13.20
CA TYR A 24 6.86 14.00 -12.11
C TYR A 24 6.66 15.47 -12.45
N LYS A 25 7.64 16.12 -13.09
CA LYS A 25 7.62 17.55 -13.41
C LYS A 25 6.90 17.89 -14.71
N ASN A 26 7.11 17.11 -15.78
CA ASN A 26 6.47 17.40 -17.07
C ASN A 26 4.96 17.07 -16.99
N PRO A 27 4.04 17.99 -17.32
CA PRO A 27 2.60 17.77 -17.15
C PRO A 27 2.06 16.52 -17.85
N LYS A 28 2.44 16.27 -19.12
CA LYS A 28 1.97 15.12 -19.90
C LYS A 28 2.50 13.80 -19.36
N GLU A 29 3.77 13.78 -18.95
CA GLU A 29 4.38 12.59 -18.35
C GLU A 29 3.84 12.31 -16.94
N LYS A 30 3.52 13.36 -16.19
CA LYS A 30 2.88 13.30 -14.88
C LYS A 30 1.48 12.69 -14.99
N GLU A 31 0.69 13.13 -15.96
CA GLU A 31 -0.62 12.55 -16.24
C GLU A 31 -0.52 11.07 -16.62
N ASN A 32 0.44 10.70 -17.49
CA ASN A 32 0.69 9.30 -17.83
C ASN A 32 1.08 8.47 -16.61
N LEU A 33 1.94 9.00 -15.72
CA LEU A 33 2.38 8.33 -14.50
C LEU A 33 1.24 8.15 -13.52
N GLN A 34 0.45 9.20 -13.30
CA GLN A 34 -0.71 9.15 -12.44
C GLN A 34 -1.74 8.13 -12.96
N LYS A 35 -1.97 8.09 -14.27
CA LYS A 35 -2.88 7.12 -14.90
C LYS A 35 -2.41 5.68 -14.73
N VAL A 36 -1.15 5.36 -15.02
CA VAL A 36 -0.67 3.97 -14.89
C VAL A 36 -0.65 3.49 -13.43
N LEU A 37 -0.33 4.38 -12.49
CA LEU A 37 -0.38 4.05 -11.06
C LEU A 37 -1.83 3.84 -10.61
N TRP A 38 -2.75 4.69 -11.04
CA TRP A 38 -4.18 4.53 -10.78
C TRP A 38 -4.73 3.20 -11.33
N GLU A 39 -4.44 2.88 -12.59
CA GLU A 39 -4.83 1.61 -13.22
C GLU A 39 -4.28 0.41 -12.42
N SER A 40 -3.04 0.51 -11.91
CA SER A 40 -2.40 -0.56 -11.15
C SER A 40 -2.99 -0.80 -9.76
N THR A 41 -3.64 0.20 -9.18
CA THR A 41 -4.25 0.08 -7.85
C THR A 41 -5.76 -0.07 -7.89
N GLY A 42 -6.39 -0.03 -9.07
CA GLY A 42 -7.86 0.08 -9.15
C GLY A 42 -8.41 1.37 -8.54
N GLY A 43 -7.57 2.39 -8.38
CA GLY A 43 -7.96 3.66 -7.75
C GLY A 43 -7.99 3.66 -6.23
N TYR A 44 -7.24 2.77 -5.58
CA TYR A 44 -6.99 2.80 -4.14
C TYR A 44 -5.60 3.39 -3.81
N CYS A 45 -5.48 3.95 -2.60
CA CYS A 45 -4.22 4.39 -2.01
C CYS A 45 -3.31 3.17 -1.76
N MET A 46 -2.03 3.27 -2.14
CA MET A 46 -1.09 2.15 -1.98
C MET A 46 -0.69 1.85 -0.52
N TYR A 47 -1.02 2.73 0.43
CA TYR A 47 -0.68 2.57 1.85
C TYR A 47 -1.87 2.19 2.73
N CYS A 48 -3.03 2.82 2.52
CA CYS A 48 -4.21 2.63 3.38
C CYS A 48 -5.39 1.98 2.67
N TYR A 49 -5.28 1.69 1.37
CA TYR A 49 -6.28 0.97 0.59
C TYR A 49 -7.65 1.67 0.47
N SER A 50 -7.76 2.92 0.96
CA SER A 50 -8.91 3.79 0.75
C SER A 50 -8.96 4.27 -0.70
N ARG A 51 -10.18 4.45 -1.23
CA ARG A 51 -10.40 4.95 -2.58
C ARG A 51 -9.85 6.37 -2.75
N VAL A 52 -9.15 6.60 -3.84
CA VAL A 52 -8.62 7.92 -4.24
C VAL A 52 -9.24 8.44 -5.54
N LEU A 53 -9.99 7.62 -6.26
CA LEU A 53 -10.84 8.05 -7.38
C LEU A 53 -12.30 8.11 -6.90
N VAL A 54 -12.86 9.31 -6.77
CA VAL A 54 -14.24 9.52 -6.33
C VAL A 54 -14.92 10.44 -7.33
N ASP A 55 -16.11 10.07 -7.82
CA ASP A 55 -16.85 10.86 -8.81
C ASP A 55 -15.98 11.24 -10.03
N ARG A 56 -15.24 10.25 -10.56
CA ARG A 56 -14.29 10.41 -11.69
C ARG A 56 -13.16 11.43 -11.45
N LYS A 57 -13.01 11.94 -10.22
CA LYS A 57 -11.95 12.87 -9.81
C LYS A 57 -10.90 12.13 -9.01
N LEU A 58 -9.63 12.26 -9.40
CA LEU A 58 -8.51 11.59 -8.75
C LEU A 58 -7.90 12.49 -7.67
N PHE A 59 -8.15 12.14 -6.42
CA PHE A 59 -7.61 12.80 -5.21
C PHE A 59 -6.27 12.22 -4.75
N GLY A 60 -5.76 11.20 -5.45
CA GLY A 60 -4.46 10.60 -5.18
C GLY A 60 -3.30 11.53 -5.54
N ASN A 61 -2.24 11.48 -4.75
CA ASN A 61 -1.00 12.22 -4.97
C ASN A 61 0.10 11.28 -5.47
N LEU A 62 0.94 11.80 -6.36
CA LEU A 62 2.23 11.18 -6.65
C LEU A 62 3.15 11.35 -5.43
N GLU A 63 3.57 10.23 -4.87
CA GLU A 63 4.32 10.13 -3.63
C GLU A 63 5.70 9.53 -3.90
N HIS A 64 6.77 10.10 -3.34
CA HIS A 64 8.14 9.62 -3.52
C HIS A 64 8.55 8.70 -2.37
N ALA A 65 8.62 7.39 -2.62
CA ALA A 65 8.83 6.36 -1.60
C ALA A 65 10.04 6.67 -0.71
N ILE A 66 11.19 7.00 -1.32
CA ILE A 66 12.31 7.67 -0.66
C ILE A 66 12.25 9.15 -0.99
N GLU A 67 12.37 9.99 0.03
CA GLU A 67 12.17 11.42 -0.12
C GLU A 67 13.28 12.07 -0.96
N LYS A 68 12.87 13.01 -1.82
CA LYS A 68 13.75 13.78 -2.71
C LYS A 68 14.79 14.64 -1.99
N SER A 69 14.66 14.82 -0.68
CA SER A 69 15.65 15.46 0.18
C SER A 69 16.96 14.66 0.25
N ASN A 70 16.90 13.33 0.06
CA ASN A 70 18.07 12.46 -0.01
C ASN A 70 18.84 12.61 -1.34
N SER A 71 18.16 12.87 -2.45
CA SER A 71 18.81 13.15 -3.74
C SER A 71 17.83 13.77 -4.73
N LYS A 72 18.30 14.78 -5.48
CA LYS A 72 17.50 15.39 -6.56
C LYS A 72 17.13 14.38 -7.65
N LYS A 73 17.95 13.35 -7.90
CA LYS A 73 17.68 12.30 -8.91
C LYS A 73 16.47 11.43 -8.55
N LEU A 74 16.09 11.34 -7.28
CA LEU A 74 14.90 10.62 -6.85
C LEU A 74 13.60 11.30 -7.31
N THR A 75 13.64 12.61 -7.60
CA THR A 75 12.46 13.39 -8.01
C THR A 75 11.79 12.86 -9.27
N GLU A 76 12.58 12.42 -10.25
CA GLU A 76 12.11 11.90 -11.54
C GLU A 76 12.35 10.39 -11.68
N CYS A 77 12.66 9.71 -10.58
CA CYS A 77 12.91 8.28 -10.57
C CYS A 77 11.58 7.52 -10.53
N ILE A 78 11.05 7.15 -11.70
CA ILE A 78 9.73 6.52 -11.86
C ILE A 78 9.48 5.33 -10.87
N PRO A 79 10.42 4.37 -10.68
CA PRO A 79 10.20 3.27 -9.74
C PRO A 79 10.17 3.67 -8.25
N ASN A 80 10.50 4.93 -7.94
CA ASN A 80 10.42 5.53 -6.60
C ASN A 80 9.12 6.34 -6.41
N ILE A 81 8.20 6.33 -7.38
CA ILE A 81 6.98 7.14 -7.33
C ILE A 81 5.75 6.22 -7.27
N GLY A 82 4.97 6.35 -6.20
CA GLY A 82 3.70 5.66 -5.98
C GLY A 82 2.50 6.58 -5.99
N LEU A 83 1.33 6.01 -5.69
CA LEU A 83 0.05 6.73 -5.56
C LEU A 83 -0.49 6.59 -4.13
N ALA A 84 -0.67 7.72 -3.44
CA ALA A 84 -1.15 7.73 -2.07
C ALA A 84 -2.23 8.80 -1.86
N CYS A 85 -3.14 8.59 -0.91
CA CYS A 85 -4.06 9.64 -0.48
C CYS A 85 -3.30 10.79 0.22
N SER A 86 -3.94 11.96 0.31
CA SER A 86 -3.33 13.15 0.93
C SER A 86 -2.91 12.90 2.38
N ILE A 87 -3.70 12.17 3.17
CA ILE A 87 -3.36 11.87 4.58
C ILE A 87 -2.09 11.03 4.67
N CYS A 88 -2.01 9.93 3.92
CA CYS A 88 -0.83 9.06 3.91
C CYS A 88 0.41 9.81 3.43
N ASN A 89 0.31 10.54 2.32
CA ASN A 89 1.43 11.24 1.70
C ASN A 89 1.90 12.47 2.50
N GLN A 90 0.97 13.33 2.91
CA GLN A 90 1.27 14.66 3.45
C GLN A 90 1.36 14.68 4.99
N SER A 91 0.76 13.70 5.67
CA SER A 91 0.83 13.60 7.13
C SER A 91 1.66 12.39 7.58
N PHE A 92 1.14 11.18 7.41
CA PHE A 92 1.72 9.97 8.04
C PHE A 92 3.14 9.68 7.59
N LYS A 93 3.38 9.71 6.28
CA LYS A 93 4.72 9.47 5.74
C LYS A 93 5.72 10.54 6.20
N ARG A 94 5.33 11.82 6.19
CA ARG A 94 6.23 12.94 6.55
C ARG A 94 6.68 12.95 8.00
N ARG A 95 6.00 12.21 8.89
CA ARG A 95 6.42 12.09 10.29
C ARG A 95 7.83 11.55 10.38
N ALA A 96 8.67 12.28 11.09
CA ALA A 96 10.09 11.95 11.25
C ALA A 96 10.87 11.84 9.92
N GLU A 97 10.44 12.51 8.85
CA GLU A 97 11.20 12.56 7.58
C GLU A 97 12.61 13.11 7.76
N HIS A 98 12.79 14.07 8.66
CA HIS A 98 14.08 14.71 8.90
C HIS A 98 15.16 13.77 9.47
N VAL A 99 14.77 12.65 10.10
CA VAL A 99 15.73 11.64 10.60
C VAL A 99 16.05 10.55 9.58
N ARG A 100 15.28 10.43 8.48
CA ARG A 100 15.49 9.43 7.42
C ARG A 100 16.47 9.91 6.35
N LYS A 101 17.63 10.38 6.81
CA LYS A 101 18.71 10.81 5.93
C LYS A 101 19.65 9.65 5.69
N LEU A 102 19.90 9.35 4.42
CA LEU A 102 20.85 8.34 4.02
C LEU A 102 22.29 8.78 4.33
N PRO A 103 23.18 7.83 4.66
CA PRO A 103 24.61 8.09 4.78
C PRO A 103 25.23 8.69 3.52
N GLU A 104 26.22 9.57 3.68
CA GLU A 104 26.83 10.33 2.58
C GLU A 104 27.55 9.42 1.57
N ASP A 105 28.16 8.33 2.03
CA ASP A 105 28.80 7.32 1.18
C ASP A 105 27.79 6.60 0.29
N VAL A 106 26.63 6.24 0.84
CA VAL A 106 25.50 5.64 0.09
C VAL A 106 24.97 6.62 -0.96
N LEU A 107 24.83 7.90 -0.60
CA LEU A 107 24.38 8.94 -1.53
C LEU A 107 25.39 9.21 -2.63
N THR A 108 26.67 9.33 -2.29
CA THR A 108 27.76 9.50 -3.27
C THR A 108 27.76 8.36 -4.28
N GLU A 109 27.68 7.12 -3.81
CA GLU A 109 27.62 5.94 -4.68
C GLU A 109 26.37 5.94 -5.56
N TYR A 110 25.21 6.31 -5.01
CA TYR A 110 23.99 6.47 -5.79
C TYR A 110 24.16 7.52 -6.88
N GLU A 111 24.73 8.67 -6.55
CA GLU A 111 24.96 9.75 -7.50
C GLU A 111 25.94 9.33 -8.61
N THR A 112 27.01 8.62 -8.30
CA THR A 112 27.96 8.15 -9.31
C THR A 112 27.36 7.04 -10.20
N ASN A 113 26.62 6.10 -9.61
CA ASN A 113 26.19 4.88 -10.32
C ASN A 113 24.79 4.97 -10.94
N SER A 114 23.95 5.91 -10.48
CA SER A 114 22.67 6.18 -11.14
C SER A 114 22.94 6.87 -12.48
N ARG A 115 22.83 6.11 -13.57
CA ARG A 115 23.02 6.59 -14.95
C ARG A 115 21.92 7.58 -15.42
N CYS A 116 21.21 8.22 -14.50
CA CYS A 116 20.13 9.16 -14.75
C CYS A 116 20.57 10.55 -14.27
N THR A 117 20.32 11.59 -15.08
CA THR A 117 20.42 12.99 -14.62
C THR A 117 19.04 13.64 -14.64
N LEU A 118 18.95 14.89 -14.17
CA LEU A 118 17.69 15.66 -14.24
C LEU A 118 17.26 15.90 -15.69
N GLU A 119 18.21 16.06 -16.60
CA GLU A 119 18.03 16.34 -18.02
C GLU A 119 17.94 15.04 -18.85
N LYS A 120 18.76 14.04 -18.53
CA LYS A 120 18.87 12.75 -19.22
C LYS A 120 18.42 11.62 -18.29
N ARG A 121 17.12 11.54 -18.04
CA ARG A 121 16.50 10.44 -17.28
C ARG A 121 16.15 9.27 -18.20
N LYS A 122 16.44 8.06 -17.73
CA LYS A 122 15.93 6.84 -18.36
C LYS A 122 14.46 6.65 -17.96
N GLN A 123 13.67 6.11 -18.87
CA GLN A 123 12.29 5.69 -18.62
C GLN A 123 12.28 4.32 -17.91
N CYS A 124 12.90 4.28 -16.73
CA CYS A 124 13.01 3.05 -15.93
C CYS A 124 11.62 2.63 -15.44
N THR A 125 11.25 1.39 -15.72
CA THR A 125 9.99 0.79 -15.22
C THR A 125 10.23 -0.12 -14.02
N VAL A 126 11.50 -0.39 -13.70
CA VAL A 126 11.96 -1.20 -12.57
C VAL A 126 13.15 -0.54 -11.88
N PRO A 127 13.38 -0.79 -10.57
CA PRO A 127 14.55 -0.27 -9.86
C PRO A 127 15.88 -0.73 -10.48
N CYS A 128 16.77 0.23 -10.77
CA CYS A 128 18.14 -0.07 -11.17
C CYS A 128 18.99 -0.53 -9.98
N LYS A 129 20.18 -1.10 -10.22
CA LYS A 129 21.09 -1.57 -9.15
C LYS A 129 21.39 -0.49 -8.11
N ALA A 130 21.63 0.75 -8.55
CA ALA A 130 21.88 1.88 -7.66
C ALA A 130 20.67 2.18 -6.76
N LEU A 131 19.45 2.23 -7.33
CA LEU A 131 18.24 2.45 -6.55
C LEU A 131 17.96 1.29 -5.57
N LYS A 132 18.21 0.04 -5.97
CA LYS A 132 18.04 -1.12 -5.07
C LYS A 132 18.93 -1.02 -3.82
N LYS A 133 20.18 -0.55 -3.99
CA LYS A 133 21.10 -0.34 -2.85
C LYS A 133 20.58 0.75 -1.92
N VAL A 134 20.20 1.90 -2.47
CA VAL A 134 19.61 3.01 -1.72
C VAL A 134 18.36 2.57 -0.95
N ARG A 135 17.46 1.82 -1.57
CA ARG A 135 16.25 1.28 -0.90
C ARG A 135 16.61 0.36 0.26
N ARG A 136 17.57 -0.54 0.09
CA ARG A 136 18.02 -1.44 1.15
C ARG A 136 18.56 -0.66 2.35
N CYS A 137 19.44 0.31 2.12
CA CYS A 137 19.99 1.16 3.18
C CYS A 137 18.90 2.00 3.84
N TYR A 138 18.02 2.61 3.05
CA TYR A 138 16.94 3.47 3.55
C TYR A 138 16.00 2.69 4.47
N SER A 139 15.56 1.49 4.07
CA SER A 139 14.67 0.67 4.89
C SER A 139 15.26 0.27 6.25
N GLN A 140 16.58 0.36 6.44
CA GLN A 140 17.22 0.05 7.72
C GLN A 140 17.35 1.29 8.64
N LEU A 141 16.99 2.48 8.16
CA LEU A 141 17.07 3.69 8.98
C LEU A 141 15.97 3.72 10.06
N PRO A 142 16.25 4.32 11.23
CA PRO A 142 15.23 4.61 12.23
C PRO A 142 14.07 5.42 11.63
N GLY A 143 12.84 4.96 11.84
CA GLY A 143 11.64 5.60 11.32
C GLY A 143 11.40 5.41 9.82
N ALA A 144 12.20 4.62 9.11
CA ALA A 144 12.03 4.28 7.69
C ALA A 144 11.40 2.91 7.45
N GLN A 145 10.78 2.34 8.49
CA GLN A 145 10.03 1.09 8.42
C GLN A 145 8.73 1.29 7.63
N ILE A 146 8.86 1.29 6.30
CA ILE A 146 7.82 1.59 5.32
C ILE A 146 7.97 0.58 4.19
N ILE A 147 6.96 -0.26 3.97
CA ILE A 147 6.83 -1.02 2.72
C ILE A 147 6.72 -0.03 1.56
N LEU A 148 7.84 0.17 0.86
CA LEU A 148 8.03 1.21 -0.15
C LEU A 148 7.24 0.92 -1.42
N GLN A 149 6.13 1.63 -1.61
CA GLN A 149 5.28 1.49 -2.79
C GLN A 149 5.86 2.25 -4.00
N PRO A 150 5.66 1.78 -5.25
CA PRO A 150 4.88 0.60 -5.65
C PRO A 150 5.67 -0.72 -5.56
N MET A 151 6.99 -0.67 -5.43
CA MET A 151 7.85 -1.84 -5.68
C MET A 151 8.01 -2.78 -4.48
N GLY A 152 7.37 -2.52 -3.34
CA GLY A 152 7.46 -3.31 -2.10
C GLY A 152 8.87 -3.34 -1.47
N VAL A 153 9.02 -4.08 -0.37
CA VAL A 153 10.31 -4.35 0.28
C VAL A 153 10.42 -5.86 0.44
N ASN A 154 11.60 -6.43 0.18
CA ASN A 154 11.85 -7.82 0.50
C ASN A 154 12.52 -7.91 1.86
N GLY A 155 12.18 -8.95 2.61
CA GLY A 155 12.82 -9.34 3.84
C GLY A 155 14.31 -9.57 3.64
N TRP A 156 15.09 -9.22 4.66
CA TRP A 156 16.54 -9.40 4.66
C TRP A 156 16.94 -10.82 5.03
N ASP A 157 16.14 -11.49 5.87
CA ASP A 157 16.37 -12.83 6.37
C ASP A 157 15.60 -13.85 5.53
N SER A 158 14.32 -13.61 5.28
CA SER A 158 13.47 -14.50 4.48
C SER A 158 13.72 -14.36 2.97
N GLY A 159 14.12 -13.18 2.51
CA GLY A 159 14.17 -12.85 1.07
C GLY A 159 12.81 -12.67 0.40
N GLU A 160 11.72 -12.91 1.14
CA GLU A 160 10.33 -12.84 0.67
C GLU A 160 9.82 -11.41 0.63
N PRO A 161 8.83 -11.06 -0.22
CA PRO A 161 8.18 -9.75 -0.16
C PRO A 161 7.48 -9.55 1.18
N LEU A 162 7.82 -8.48 1.91
CA LEU A 162 7.14 -8.12 3.15
C LEU A 162 5.72 -7.67 2.84
N ALA A 163 4.73 -8.39 3.39
CA ALA A 163 3.32 -8.18 3.11
C ALA A 163 2.49 -7.99 4.38
N LEU A 164 1.43 -7.18 4.25
CA LEU A 164 0.37 -7.10 5.23
C LEU A 164 -0.73 -8.11 4.89
N GLN A 165 -1.48 -8.50 5.91
CA GLN A 165 -2.80 -9.09 5.77
C GLN A 165 -3.80 -8.34 6.65
N PHE A 166 -5.08 -8.44 6.31
CA PHE A 166 -6.18 -7.97 7.13
C PHE A 166 -6.92 -9.17 7.70
N ASP A 167 -7.04 -9.22 9.02
CA ASP A 167 -7.84 -10.23 9.71
C ASP A 167 -9.27 -9.71 9.88
N VAL A 168 -10.19 -10.39 9.21
CA VAL A 168 -11.61 -10.03 9.19
C VAL A 168 -12.27 -10.22 10.56
N LEU A 169 -11.80 -11.18 11.38
CA LEU A 169 -12.39 -11.44 12.70
C LEU A 169 -11.95 -10.39 13.73
N SER A 170 -10.68 -9.99 13.70
CA SER A 170 -10.17 -8.92 14.57
C SER A 170 -10.39 -7.50 14.02
N MET A 171 -10.72 -7.37 12.74
CA MET A 171 -10.84 -6.11 12.00
C MET A 171 -9.55 -5.27 12.04
N CYS A 172 -8.40 -5.94 11.99
CA CYS A 172 -7.08 -5.34 12.10
C CYS A 172 -6.14 -5.78 10.98
N PHE A 173 -5.28 -4.87 10.56
CA PHE A 173 -4.09 -5.18 9.76
C PHE A 173 -3.03 -5.84 10.64
N GLN A 174 -2.36 -6.84 10.09
CA GLN A 174 -1.26 -7.55 10.75
C GLN A 174 -0.22 -8.02 9.72
N PRO A 175 0.99 -8.41 10.15
CA PRO A 175 1.96 -9.06 9.27
C PRO A 175 1.39 -10.38 8.72
N ALA A 176 1.70 -10.70 7.45
CA ALA A 176 1.17 -11.88 6.77
C ALA A 176 1.91 -13.19 7.16
N VAL A 177 1.95 -13.52 8.45
CA VAL A 177 2.79 -14.62 8.98
C VAL A 177 2.33 -16.04 8.60
N SER A 178 1.09 -16.23 8.16
CA SER A 178 0.57 -17.56 7.82
C SER A 178 1.12 -18.09 6.49
N GLY A 179 1.48 -17.21 5.55
CA GLY A 179 2.00 -17.56 4.23
C GLY A 179 3.50 -17.31 4.05
N HIS A 180 4.20 -16.88 5.10
CA HIS A 180 5.54 -16.32 4.99
C HIS A 180 6.44 -16.69 6.17
N SER A 181 7.72 -16.93 5.89
CA SER A 181 8.70 -17.32 6.91
C SER A 181 9.48 -16.13 7.45
N TYR A 182 8.78 -15.11 7.94
CA TYR A 182 9.40 -13.87 8.40
C TYR A 182 10.19 -14.05 9.72
N SER A 183 11.31 -13.34 9.84
CA SER A 183 12.00 -13.19 11.13
C SER A 183 11.25 -12.22 12.06
N GLU A 184 11.58 -12.23 13.36
CA GLU A 184 11.02 -11.26 14.32
C GLU A 184 11.28 -9.81 13.89
N GLN A 185 12.45 -9.53 13.31
CA GLN A 185 12.80 -8.19 12.82
C GLN A 185 11.95 -7.77 11.62
N GLU A 186 11.64 -8.71 10.72
CA GLU A 186 10.77 -8.47 9.56
C GLU A 186 9.31 -8.27 9.98
N ILE A 187 8.83 -9.04 10.96
CA ILE A 187 7.51 -8.84 11.58
C ILE A 187 7.44 -7.44 12.19
N GLN A 188 8.42 -7.05 13.00
CA GLN A 188 8.49 -5.73 13.62
C GLN A 188 8.52 -4.60 12.56
N TYR A 189 9.21 -4.80 11.44
CA TYR A 189 9.21 -3.86 10.33
C TYR A 189 7.81 -3.61 9.77
N ILE A 190 7.03 -4.68 9.56
CA ILE A 190 5.66 -4.59 9.05
C ILE A 190 4.75 -3.93 10.08
N GLU A 191 4.91 -4.23 11.37
CA GLU A 191 4.17 -3.58 12.45
C GLU A 191 4.44 -2.07 12.55
N GLU A 192 5.69 -1.65 12.40
CA GLU A 192 6.05 -0.23 12.35
C GLU A 192 5.40 0.48 11.15
N HIS A 193 5.28 -0.20 10.00
CA HIS A 193 4.51 0.31 8.87
C HIS A 193 3.03 0.50 9.22
N ILE A 194 2.40 -0.51 9.82
CA ILE A 194 0.99 -0.46 10.29
C ILE A 194 0.80 0.73 11.24
N ARG A 195 1.69 0.88 12.22
CA ARG A 195 1.65 1.99 13.20
C ARG A 195 1.84 3.34 12.52
N ARG A 196 2.80 3.46 11.59
CA ARG A 196 3.08 4.71 10.89
C ARG A 196 1.89 5.23 10.10
N PHE A 197 1.19 4.35 9.39
CA PHE A 197 0.02 4.72 8.59
C PHE A 197 -1.30 4.62 9.37
N HIS A 198 -1.23 4.40 10.68
CA HIS A 198 -2.39 4.38 11.58
C HIS A 198 -3.48 3.39 11.11
N LEU A 199 -3.07 2.26 10.51
CA LEU A 199 -4.02 1.35 9.86
C LEU A 199 -5.00 0.71 10.86
N ASN A 200 -4.58 0.54 12.12
CA ASN A 200 -5.39 0.00 13.22
C ASN A 200 -5.78 1.05 14.27
N ASP A 201 -5.39 2.31 14.09
CA ASP A 201 -5.71 3.38 15.05
C ASP A 201 -7.23 3.62 15.07
N PRO A 202 -7.91 3.65 16.23
CA PRO A 202 -9.36 3.81 16.31
C PRO A 202 -9.93 5.03 15.57
N LYS A 203 -9.14 6.11 15.43
CA LYS A 203 -9.52 7.32 14.71
C LYS A 203 -9.43 7.19 13.19
N TYR A 204 -8.51 6.36 12.68
CA TYR A 204 -8.19 6.29 11.25
C TYR A 204 -8.48 4.95 10.60
N ARG A 205 -8.58 3.87 11.39
CA ARG A 205 -8.84 2.52 10.89
C ARG A 205 -10.12 2.48 10.09
N THR A 206 -10.11 1.67 9.04
CA THR A 206 -11.30 1.50 8.21
C THR A 206 -12.43 0.83 9.00
N LYS A 207 -13.64 1.38 8.89
CA LYS A 207 -14.87 0.73 9.37
C LYS A 207 -15.67 0.10 8.23
N SER A 208 -15.23 0.30 6.99
CA SER A 208 -16.01 -0.04 5.80
C SER A 208 -16.31 -1.53 5.68
N LEU A 209 -15.43 -2.42 6.16
CA LEU A 209 -15.72 -3.85 6.14
C LEU A 209 -16.79 -4.24 7.15
N PHE A 210 -16.74 -3.68 8.35
CA PHE A 210 -17.78 -3.89 9.36
C PHE A 210 -19.14 -3.36 8.89
N GLU A 211 -19.17 -2.16 8.30
CA GLU A 211 -20.37 -1.58 7.71
C GLU A 211 -20.93 -2.44 6.56
N PHE A 212 -20.05 -2.98 5.72
CA PHE A 212 -20.44 -3.91 4.65
C PHE A 212 -21.02 -5.22 5.21
N VAL A 213 -20.38 -5.83 6.22
CA VAL A 213 -20.90 -7.05 6.88
C VAL A 213 -22.31 -6.79 7.43
N LYS A 214 -22.51 -5.66 8.11
CA LYS A 214 -23.84 -5.28 8.61
C LYS A 214 -24.85 -5.11 7.46
N GLN A 215 -24.46 -4.45 6.37
CA GLN A 215 -25.32 -4.28 5.21
C GLN A 215 -25.75 -5.63 4.63
N VAL A 216 -24.85 -6.59 4.50
CA VAL A 216 -25.17 -7.93 3.97
C VAL A 216 -26.19 -8.64 4.88
N ILE A 217 -26.06 -8.52 6.20
CA ILE A 217 -27.05 -9.06 7.16
C ILE A 217 -28.40 -8.37 7.00
N ASP A 218 -28.42 -7.03 7.00
CA ASP A 218 -29.63 -6.22 6.88
C ASP A 218 -30.40 -6.50 5.57
N HIS A 219 -29.70 -6.96 4.53
CA HIS A 219 -30.28 -7.37 3.24
C HIS A 219 -30.37 -8.90 3.07
N HIS A 220 -30.37 -9.66 4.16
CA HIS A 220 -30.57 -11.11 4.15
C HIS A 220 -29.62 -11.88 3.22
N GLY A 221 -28.35 -11.50 3.19
CA GLY A 221 -27.30 -12.13 2.39
C GLY A 221 -27.14 -11.57 0.98
N ILE A 222 -27.95 -10.59 0.57
CA ILE A 222 -27.88 -10.00 -0.77
C ILE A 222 -26.72 -9.00 -0.84
N LEU A 223 -25.80 -9.24 -1.78
CA LEU A 223 -24.67 -8.34 -2.05
C LEU A 223 -25.12 -7.20 -2.95
N SER A 224 -25.03 -5.97 -2.43
CA SER A 224 -25.32 -4.77 -3.23
C SER A 224 -24.18 -4.49 -4.21
N ASN A 225 -24.51 -4.19 -5.46
CA ASN A 225 -23.55 -3.83 -6.50
C ASN A 225 -23.31 -2.30 -6.50
N TYR A 226 -22.23 -1.86 -5.85
CA TYR A 226 -21.82 -0.46 -5.81
C TYR A 226 -20.29 -0.30 -5.76
N GLU A 227 -19.80 0.93 -6.01
CA GLU A 227 -18.38 1.26 -5.87
C GLU A 227 -17.94 1.25 -4.39
N TYR A 228 -17.08 0.30 -4.00
CA TYR A 228 -16.59 0.21 -2.63
C TYR A 228 -15.53 1.26 -2.30
N ASN A 229 -15.66 2.00 -1.21
CA ASN A 229 -14.67 3.03 -0.84
C ASN A 229 -13.35 2.48 -0.26
N ASN A 230 -13.22 1.15 -0.15
CA ASN A 230 -12.04 0.48 0.36
C ASN A 230 -11.79 -0.83 -0.38
N TRP A 231 -10.53 -1.09 -0.75
CA TRP A 231 -10.14 -2.29 -1.49
C TRP A 231 -10.47 -3.60 -0.74
N LEU A 232 -10.39 -3.61 0.59
CA LEU A 232 -10.69 -4.78 1.41
C LEU A 232 -12.14 -5.22 1.24
N VAL A 233 -13.07 -4.25 1.18
CA VAL A 233 -14.49 -4.54 0.97
C VAL A 233 -14.71 -5.13 -0.40
N GLU A 234 -14.04 -4.60 -1.43
CA GLU A 234 -14.13 -5.16 -2.78
C GLU A 234 -13.64 -6.61 -2.83
N GLN A 235 -12.53 -6.95 -2.16
CA GLN A 235 -12.06 -8.34 -2.13
C GLN A 235 -12.99 -9.25 -1.34
N PHE A 236 -13.47 -8.78 -0.19
CA PHE A 236 -14.37 -9.57 0.63
C PHE A 236 -15.71 -9.80 -0.09
N ALA A 237 -16.24 -8.79 -0.78
CA ALA A 237 -17.44 -8.92 -1.60
C ALA A 237 -17.25 -9.95 -2.74
N LYS A 238 -16.09 -9.94 -3.42
CA LYS A 238 -15.76 -10.97 -4.43
C LYS A 238 -15.74 -12.37 -3.81
N MET A 239 -15.09 -12.52 -2.66
CA MET A 239 -15.06 -13.80 -1.94
C MET A 239 -16.47 -14.29 -1.53
N LEU A 240 -17.36 -13.37 -1.14
CA LEU A 240 -18.76 -13.72 -0.85
C LEU A 240 -19.56 -14.05 -2.11
N SER A 241 -19.24 -13.46 -3.26
CA SER A 241 -19.98 -13.71 -4.51
C SER A 241 -19.81 -15.12 -5.07
N ASP A 242 -18.78 -15.84 -4.64
CA ASP A 242 -18.57 -17.26 -4.96
C ASP A 242 -19.40 -18.20 -4.07
N ARG A 243 -20.21 -17.66 -3.14
CA ARG A 243 -21.03 -18.40 -2.18
C ARG A 243 -22.51 -18.22 -2.47
N SER A 244 -23.32 -19.15 -1.97
CA SER A 244 -24.77 -18.95 -1.94
C SER A 244 -25.15 -17.81 -1.00
N GLN A 245 -26.32 -17.21 -1.22
CA GLN A 245 -26.87 -16.15 -0.37
C GLN A 245 -26.97 -16.58 1.10
N GLU A 246 -27.38 -17.82 1.37
CA GLU A 246 -27.50 -18.36 2.73
C GLU A 246 -26.14 -18.51 3.41
N GLU A 247 -25.12 -18.99 2.68
CA GLU A 247 -23.76 -19.11 3.20
C GLU A 247 -23.13 -17.74 3.48
N ALA A 248 -23.33 -16.78 2.57
CA ALA A 248 -22.87 -15.41 2.76
C ALA A 248 -23.51 -14.76 4.00
N LEU A 249 -24.82 -14.94 4.20
CA LEU A 249 -25.52 -14.46 5.39
C LEU A 249 -24.94 -15.07 6.67
N LYS A 250 -24.87 -16.40 6.75
CA LYS A 250 -24.34 -17.11 7.94
C LYS A 250 -22.91 -16.70 8.28
N LEU A 251 -22.05 -16.52 7.26
CA LEU A 251 -20.69 -16.07 7.46
C LEU A 251 -20.64 -14.65 8.02
N CYS A 252 -21.41 -13.72 7.44
CA CYS A 252 -21.49 -12.34 7.91
C CYS A 252 -22.05 -12.26 9.35
N GLU A 253 -23.08 -13.04 9.69
CA GLU A 253 -23.61 -13.12 11.06
C GLU A 253 -22.55 -13.63 12.04
N ALA A 254 -21.81 -14.68 11.69
CA ALA A 254 -20.73 -15.20 12.53
C ALA A 254 -19.60 -14.17 12.76
N ILE A 255 -19.19 -13.47 11.69
CA ILE A 255 -18.22 -12.37 11.79
C ILE A 255 -18.78 -11.26 12.69
N TYR A 256 -20.02 -10.81 12.44
CA TYR A 256 -20.65 -9.76 13.22
C TYR A 256 -20.72 -10.12 14.70
N CYS A 257 -21.13 -11.33 15.08
CA CYS A 257 -21.15 -11.77 16.48
C CYS A 257 -19.76 -11.75 17.13
N SER A 258 -18.74 -12.24 16.42
CA SER A 258 -17.35 -12.24 16.91
C SER A 258 -16.79 -10.82 17.09
N THR A 259 -17.14 -9.92 16.18
CA THR A 259 -16.61 -8.56 16.09
C THR A 259 -17.40 -7.57 16.96
N PHE A 260 -18.72 -7.70 17.08
CA PHE A 260 -19.60 -6.83 17.86
C PHE A 260 -19.24 -6.83 19.35
N LEU A 261 -18.85 -7.98 19.90
CA LEU A 261 -18.36 -8.09 21.28
C LEU A 261 -17.08 -7.27 21.53
N LYS A 262 -16.31 -6.94 20.48
CA LYS A 262 -15.05 -6.18 20.56
C LYS A 262 -15.20 -4.69 20.26
N PHE A 263 -16.29 -4.28 19.59
CA PHE A 263 -16.48 -2.91 19.09
C PHE A 263 -17.84 -2.27 19.44
N GLY A 264 -18.71 -3.00 20.14
CA GLY A 264 -20.03 -2.53 20.60
C GLY A 264 -20.00 -1.69 21.88
N ASN A 265 -18.82 -1.43 22.46
CA ASN A 265 -18.60 -0.55 23.61
C ASN A 265 -17.73 0.65 23.22
#